data_AF-A0A7V2TRK9-F1
#
_entry.id   AF-A0A7V2TRK9-F1
#
_cell.length_a   1.000
_cell.length_b   1.000
_cell.length_c   1.000
_cell.angle_alpha   90.00
_cell.angle_beta   90.00
_cell.angle_gamma   90.00
#
_symmetry.space_group_name_H-M   'P 1'
#
loop_
_entity.id
_entity.type
_entity.pdbx_description
1 polymer ?
#
loop_
_entity_poly.entity_id
_entity_poly.type
_entity_poly.pdbx_seq_one_letter_code
_entity_poly.pdbx_strand_id
1 'polypeptide(L)'
;MDTLINLFVFLVLLSLGFFIGRRNEARHYASIRKREGQLAALPVVATDDWDKNRPVREAWLETACVVISIDYFKRIALALRNIFGGRVLSIEPLLDRARREALLRL
;
A
#
# COMPACT_ATOMS: atom_id res chain seq x y z
N MET A 1 -29.67 16.74 -21.66
CA MET A 1 -28.33 17.37 -21.57
C MET A 1 -27.59 16.95 -20.31
N ASP A 2 -28.30 16.82 -19.18
CA ASP A 2 -27.71 16.50 -17.88
C ASP A 2 -27.00 15.12 -17.85
N THR A 3 -27.53 14.14 -18.57
CA THR A 3 -26.92 12.80 -18.69
C THR A 3 -25.55 12.84 -19.37
N LEU A 4 -25.40 13.62 -20.44
CA LEU A 4 -24.13 13.79 -21.16
C LEU A 4 -23.10 14.53 -20.29
N ILE A 5 -23.55 15.55 -19.55
CA ILE A 5 -22.71 16.30 -18.62
C ILE A 5 -22.23 15.38 -17.49
N ASN A 6 -23.13 14.60 -16.88
CA ASN A 6 -22.77 13.65 -15.82
C ASN A 6 -21.79 12.58 -16.30
N LEU A 7 -21.99 12.05 -17.51
CA LEU A 7 -21.07 11.07 -18.10
C LEU A 7 -19.69 11.68 -18.34
N PHE A 8 -19.63 12.92 -18.85
CA PHE A 8 -18.37 13.62 -19.04
C PHE A 8 -17.64 13.83 -17.71
N VAL A 9 -18.33 14.32 -16.67
CA VAL A 9 -17.76 14.49 -15.33
C VAL A 9 -17.25 13.16 -14.77
N PHE A 10 -18.02 12.09 -14.91
CA PHE A 10 -17.62 10.75 -14.47
C PHE A 10 -16.32 10.30 -15.17
N LEU A 11 -16.23 10.44 -16.49
CA LEU A 11 -15.05 10.06 -17.26
C LEU A 11 -13.82 10.89 -16.89
N VAL A 12 -14.00 12.18 -16.62
CA VAL A 12 -12.93 13.07 -16.15
C VAL A 12 -12.42 12.61 -14.78
N LEU A 13 -13.31 12.36 -13.81
CA LEU A 13 -12.93 11.89 -12.47
C LEU A 13 -12.26 10.52 -12.51
N LEU A 14 -12.77 9.60 -13.34
CA LEU A 14 -12.19 8.27 -13.53
C LEU A 14 -10.76 8.37 -14.09
N SER A 15 -10.57 9.19 -15.12
CA SER A 15 -9.27 9.41 -15.75
C SER A 15 -8.29 10.05 -14.78
N LEU A 16 -8.73 11.10 -14.07
CA LEU A 16 -7.91 11.79 -13.08
C LEU A 16 -7.49 10.86 -11.94
N GLY A 17 -8.42 10.05 -11.42
CA GLY A 17 -8.15 9.03 -10.41
C GLY A 17 -7.11 8.01 -10.88
N PHE A 18 -7.20 7.56 -12.14
CA PHE A 18 -6.25 6.61 -12.72
C PHE A 18 -4.85 7.21 -12.84
N PHE A 19 -4.70 8.37 -13.49
CA PHE A 19 -3.38 8.96 -13.75
C PHE A 19 -2.69 9.45 -12.48
N ILE A 20 -3.41 10.20 -11.64
CA ILE A 20 -2.85 10.72 -10.38
C ILE A 20 -2.60 9.57 -9.40
N GLY A 21 -3.54 8.64 -9.27
CA GLY A 21 -3.40 7.46 -8.41
C GLY A 21 -2.16 6.65 -8.76
N ARG A 22 -1.97 6.34 -10.05
CA ARG A 22 -0.79 5.60 -10.54
C ARG A 22 0.52 6.34 -10.27
N ARG A 23 0.56 7.66 -10.49
CA ARG A 23 1.75 8.48 -10.21
C ARG A 23 2.11 8.51 -8.73
N ASN A 24 1.10 8.66 -7.86
CA ASN A 24 1.31 8.68 -6.42
C ASN A 24 1.76 7.32 -5.89
N GLU A 25 1.19 6.24 -6.42
CA GLU A 25 1.58 4.88 -6.10
C GLU A 25 3.04 4.60 -6.48
N ALA A 26 3.45 4.96 -7.70
CA ALA A 26 4.83 4.80 -8.15
C ALA A 26 5.83 5.59 -7.29
N ARG A 27 5.48 6.83 -6.92
CA ARG A 27 6.30 7.66 -6.02
C ARG A 27 6.39 7.07 -4.62
N HIS A 28 5.29 6.57 -4.08
CA HIS A 28 5.27 5.93 -2.76
C HIS A 28 6.19 4.71 -2.75
N TYR A 29 6.09 3.85 -3.76
CA TYR A 29 7.00 2.71 -3.91
C TYR A 29 8.47 3.11 -4.02
N ALA A 30 8.79 4.19 -4.73
CA ALA A 30 10.16 4.70 -4.79
C ALA A 30 10.67 5.14 -3.42
N SER A 31 9.82 5.81 -2.62
CA SER A 31 10.16 6.18 -1.24
C SER A 31 10.37 4.97 -0.32
N ILE A 32 9.51 3.95 -0.43
CA ILE A 32 9.65 2.69 0.32
C ILE A 32 11.00 2.04 0.00
N ARG A 33 11.30 1.80 -1.28
CA ARG A 33 12.58 1.17 -1.68
C ARG A 33 13.81 1.95 -1.23
N LYS A 34 13.76 3.27 -1.28
CA LYS A 34 14.85 4.12 -0.78
C LYS A 34 15.10 3.89 0.71
N ARG A 35 14.04 3.86 1.52
CA ARG A 35 14.13 3.68 2.98
C ARG A 35 14.53 2.25 3.37
N GLU A 36 14.03 1.26 2.65
CA GLU A 36 14.47 -0.13 2.83
C GLU A 36 15.98 -0.26 2.59
N GLY A 37 16.51 0.41 1.56
CA GLY A 37 17.95 0.44 1.33
C GLY A 37 18.73 1.13 2.45
N GLN A 38 18.17 2.15 3.08
CA GLN A 38 18.80 2.85 4.22
C GLN A 38 18.80 2.01 5.51
N LEU A 39 17.79 1.16 5.71
CA LEU A 39 17.63 0.33 6.90
C LEU A 39 18.09 -1.12 6.70
N ALA A 40 18.69 -1.45 5.55
CA ALA A 40 19.09 -2.82 5.20
C ALA A 40 20.08 -3.46 6.21
N ALA A 41 20.80 -2.66 6.99
CA ALA A 41 21.72 -3.13 8.02
C ALA A 41 21.01 -3.58 9.33
N LEU A 42 19.72 -3.30 9.49
CA LEU A 42 18.91 -3.68 10.65
C LEU A 42 18.08 -4.92 10.31
N PRO A 43 18.49 -6.12 10.78
CA PRO A 43 17.77 -7.34 10.47
C PRO A 43 16.44 -7.40 11.23
N VAL A 44 15.35 -7.64 10.51
CA VAL A 44 14.05 -7.98 11.08
C VAL A 44 13.73 -9.41 10.66
N VAL A 45 13.61 -10.31 11.63
CA VAL A 45 13.40 -11.73 11.39
C VAL A 45 12.11 -12.16 12.07
N ALA A 46 11.20 -12.78 11.31
CA ALA A 46 10.00 -13.39 11.85
C ALA A 46 10.32 -14.78 12.40
N THR A 47 11.06 -14.83 13.52
CA THR A 47 11.47 -16.06 14.20
C THR A 47 11.27 -15.89 15.70
N ASP A 48 10.85 -16.96 16.35
CA ASP A 48 10.88 -17.12 17.80
C ASP A 48 12.22 -17.72 18.28
N ASP A 49 12.97 -18.35 17.38
CA ASP A 49 14.29 -18.90 17.63
C ASP A 49 15.40 -17.87 17.39
N TRP A 50 16.17 -17.59 18.45
CA TRP A 50 17.31 -16.68 18.45
C TRP A 50 18.33 -17.12 19.51
N ASP A 51 19.58 -16.66 19.39
CA ASP A 51 20.65 -17.01 20.33
C ASP A 51 20.39 -16.44 21.73
N LYS A 52 19.80 -17.26 22.60
CA LYS A 52 19.45 -16.90 23.98
C LYS A 52 20.66 -16.62 24.86
N ASN A 53 21.86 -17.01 24.44
CA ASN A 53 23.10 -16.73 25.18
C ASN A 53 23.71 -15.37 24.80
N ARG A 54 23.18 -14.71 23.77
CA ARG A 54 23.63 -13.38 23.35
C ARG A 54 23.31 -12.35 24.44
N PRO A 55 24.28 -11.55 24.90
CA PRO A 55 24.00 -10.50 25.87
C PRO A 55 23.10 -9.43 25.24
N VAL A 56 21.89 -9.27 25.78
CA VAL A 56 20.93 -8.23 25.40
C VAL A 56 21.04 -7.10 26.41
N ARG A 57 21.30 -5.88 25.92
CA ARG A 57 21.34 -4.69 26.79
C ARG A 57 19.94 -4.32 27.26
N GLU A 58 19.04 -4.08 26.31
CA GLU A 58 17.66 -3.61 26.52
C GLU A 58 16.76 -4.20 25.42
N ALA A 59 15.48 -4.41 25.74
CA ALA A 59 14.46 -4.88 24.80
C ALA A 59 13.10 -4.30 25.16
N TRP A 60 12.32 -3.96 24.13
CA TRP A 60 10.98 -3.39 24.26
C TRP A 60 10.07 -4.00 23.20
N LEU A 61 8.76 -3.95 23.47
CA LEU A 61 7.75 -4.32 22.50
C LEU A 61 7.38 -3.08 21.68
N GLU A 62 7.65 -3.13 20.38
CA GLU A 62 7.28 -2.08 19.44
C GLU A 62 6.07 -2.49 18.60
N THR A 63 5.24 -1.51 18.21
CA THR A 63 4.10 -1.74 17.33
C THR A 63 4.01 -0.65 16.27
N ALA A 64 3.73 -1.04 15.04
CA ALA A 64 3.53 -0.12 13.93
C ALA A 64 2.22 -0.45 13.20
N CYS A 65 1.48 0.60 12.83
CA CYS A 65 0.26 0.49 12.05
C CYS A 65 0.27 1.48 10.89
N VAL A 66 -0.27 1.05 9.76
CA VAL A 66 -0.41 1.87 8.55
C VAL A 66 -1.77 1.62 7.93
N VAL A 67 -2.45 2.70 7.56
CA VAL A 67 -3.71 2.66 6.84
C VAL A 67 -3.50 3.32 5.48
N ILE A 68 -3.83 2.59 4.41
CA ILE A 68 -3.79 3.12 3.04
C ILE A 68 -5.18 3.01 2.43
N SER A 69 -5.75 4.16 2.07
CA SER A 69 -7.06 4.22 1.40
C SER A 69 -6.94 4.01 -0.11
N ILE A 70 -8.09 3.79 -0.75
CA ILE A 70 -8.22 3.58 -2.20
C ILE A 70 -8.64 4.86 -2.93
N ASP A 71 -8.19 5.01 -4.17
CA ASP A 71 -8.60 6.10 -5.05
C ASP A 71 -9.92 5.81 -5.79
N TYR A 72 -10.47 6.84 -6.44
CA TYR A 72 -11.75 6.77 -7.16
C TYR A 72 -11.76 5.71 -8.26
N PHE A 73 -10.65 5.57 -9.01
CA PHE A 73 -10.52 4.54 -10.04
C PHE A 73 -10.57 3.14 -9.43
N LYS A 74 -9.80 2.89 -8.35
CA LYS A 74 -9.80 1.60 -7.66
C LYS A 74 -11.18 1.25 -7.09
N ARG A 75 -11.93 2.22 -6.56
CA ARG A 75 -13.32 2.00 -6.11
C ARG A 75 -14.22 1.50 -7.25
N ILE A 76 -14.12 2.08 -8.44
CA ILE A 76 -14.90 1.64 -9.61
C ILE A 76 -14.42 0.27 -10.11
N ALA A 77 -13.11 0.05 -10.17
CA ALA A 77 -12.55 -1.25 -10.56
C ALA A 77 -13.04 -2.39 -9.64
N LEU A 78 -13.16 -2.11 -8.34
CA LEU A 78 -13.72 -3.04 -7.36
C LEU A 78 -15.21 -3.32 -7.60
N ALA A 79 -15.99 -2.28 -7.87
CA ALA A 79 -17.40 -2.43 -8.20
C ALA A 79 -17.61 -3.30 -9.45
N LEU A 80 -16.79 -3.12 -10.50
CA LEU A 80 -16.81 -3.97 -11.69
C LEU A 80 -16.43 -5.41 -11.36
N ARG A 81 -15.42 -5.61 -10.51
CA ARG A 81 -14.98 -6.95 -10.10
C ARG A 81 -16.05 -7.70 -9.29
N ASN A 82 -16.90 -7.00 -8.53
CA ASN A 82 -18.02 -7.62 -7.81
C ASN A 82 -19.07 -8.28 -8.74
N ILE A 83 -19.14 -7.87 -10.02
CA ILE A 83 -20.09 -8.43 -10.98
C ILE A 83 -19.56 -9.75 -11.56
N PHE A 84 -18.27 -9.79 -11.92
CA PHE A 84 -17.66 -10.94 -12.59
C PHE A 84 -16.92 -11.90 -11.66
N GLY A 85 -16.63 -11.49 -10.43
CA GLY A 85 -15.84 -12.23 -9.46
C GLY A 85 -14.35 -12.35 -9.84
N GLY A 86 -13.63 -13.15 -9.07
CA GLY A 86 -12.19 -13.42 -9.27
C GLY A 86 -11.25 -12.55 -8.43
N ARG A 87 -9.95 -12.69 -8.67
CA ARG A 87 -8.89 -12.07 -7.85
C ARG A 87 -8.86 -10.55 -8.00
N VAL A 88 -8.76 -9.86 -6.86
CA VAL A 88 -8.80 -8.40 -6.77
C VAL A 88 -7.39 -7.82 -6.86
N LEU A 89 -6.79 -7.92 -8.06
CA LEU A 89 -5.42 -7.47 -8.34
C LEU A 89 -5.17 -5.99 -8.02
N SER A 90 -6.22 -5.15 -8.01
CA SER A 90 -6.12 -3.73 -7.69
C SER A 90 -5.89 -3.44 -6.20
N ILE A 91 -6.15 -4.39 -5.30
CA ILE A 91 -5.93 -4.26 -3.84
C ILE A 91 -4.53 -4.73 -3.42
N GLU A 92 -3.93 -5.68 -4.13
CA GLU A 92 -2.63 -6.23 -3.74
C GLU A 92 -1.53 -5.17 -3.57
N PRO A 93 -1.40 -4.16 -4.46
CA PRO A 93 -0.42 -3.11 -4.28
C PRO A 93 -0.69 -2.20 -3.07
N LEU A 94 -1.91 -2.16 -2.54
CA LEU A 94 -2.23 -1.44 -1.31
C LEU A 94 -1.76 -2.22 -0.09
N LEU A 95 -2.04 -3.53 -0.05
CA LEU A 95 -1.62 -4.41 1.04
C LEU A 95 -0.10 -4.52 1.13
N ASP A 96 0.59 -4.69 -0.01
CA ASP A 96 2.05 -4.74 -0.05
C ASP A 96 2.67 -3.47 0.54
N ARG A 97 2.23 -2.30 0.06
CA ARG A 97 2.72 -1.01 0.57
C ARG A 97 2.40 -0.81 2.04
N ALA A 98 1.18 -1.16 2.49
CA ALA A 98 0.80 -1.00 3.88
C ALA A 98 1.70 -1.83 4.80
N ARG A 99 1.96 -3.09 4.43
CA ARG A 99 2.85 -3.98 5.17
C ARG A 99 4.28 -3.44 5.22
N ARG A 100 4.84 -3.05 4.07
CA ARG A 100 6.22 -2.54 3.99
C ARG A 100 6.39 -1.22 4.72
N GLU A 101 5.41 -0.34 4.63
CA GLU A 101 5.41 0.92 5.35
C GLU A 101 5.31 0.71 6.88
N ALA A 102 4.53 -0.28 7.33
CA ALA A 102 4.47 -0.64 8.74
C ALA A 102 5.81 -1.20 9.23
N LEU A 103 6.45 -2.07 8.45
CA LEU A 103 7.77 -2.61 8.76
C LEU A 103 8.84 -1.51 8.86
N LEU A 104 8.80 -0.51 7.97
CA LEU A 104 9.73 0.62 7.97
C LEU A 104 9.53 1.59 9.15
N ARG A 105 8.45 1.45 9.91
CA ARG A 105 8.14 2.29 11.09
C ARG A 105 8.40 1.58 12.42
N LEU A 106 8.69 0.28 12.37
CA LEU A 106 9.30 -0.46 13.48
C LEU A 106 10.78 -0.07 13.55
#